data_AF-A0A2D7LJU4-F1
#
_entry.id   AF-A0A2D7LJU4-F1
#
_cell.length_a   1.000
_cell.length_b   1.000
_cell.length_c   1.000
_cell.angle_alpha   90.00
_cell.angle_beta   90.00
_cell.angle_gamma   90.00
#
_symmetry.space_group_name_H-M   'P 1'
#
loop_
_entity.id
_entity.type
_entity.pdbx_description
1 polymer ?
#
loop_
_entity_poly.entity_id
_entity_poly.type
_entity_poly.pdbx_seq_one_letter_code
_entity_poly.pdbx_strand_id
1 'polypeptide(L)'
;MSDNIILVILVTSLATYLSRFLGVISSKKINSNSKIFRWFNCIAYSILAALIARIVIFPAGILNEADLWIRLFIIFISIAIYLVARKNLVYPTILSAILLTLMNGYL
;
A
#
# COMPACT_ATOMS: atom_id res chain seq x y z
N MET A 1 -18.02 31.51 -0.40
CA MET A 1 -16.95 30.61 0.11
C MET A 1 -17.54 29.28 0.59
N SER A 2 -18.62 29.29 1.39
CA SER A 2 -19.33 28.10 1.89
C SER A 2 -19.95 27.20 0.81
N ASP A 3 -20.58 27.78 -0.21
CA ASP A 3 -21.25 27.00 -1.28
C ASP A 3 -20.28 26.13 -2.07
N ASN A 4 -19.07 26.63 -2.34
CA ASN A 4 -18.03 25.86 -3.02
C ASN A 4 -17.57 24.66 -2.19
N ILE A 5 -17.51 24.78 -0.87
CA ILE A 5 -17.10 23.69 0.02
C ILE A 5 -18.15 22.59 0.02
N ILE A 6 -19.44 22.95 0.11
CA ILE A 6 -20.55 21.99 0.06
C ILE A 6 -20.57 21.25 -1.27
N LEU A 7 -20.38 21.96 -2.38
CA LEU A 7 -20.35 21.38 -3.73
C LEU A 7 -19.14 20.44 -3.90
N VAL A 8 -17.95 20.82 -3.40
CA VAL A 8 -16.76 19.96 -3.41
C VAL A 8 -16.96 18.70 -2.57
N ILE A 9 -17.55 18.80 -1.37
CA ILE A 9 -17.84 17.63 -0.54
C ILE A 9 -18.85 16.71 -1.24
N LEU A 10 -19.87 17.26 -1.88
CA LEU A 10 -20.88 16.48 -2.58
C LEU A 10 -20.30 15.77 -3.80
N VAL A 11 -19.49 16.46 -4.61
CA VAL A 11 -18.83 15.86 -5.78
C VAL A 11 -17.79 14.81 -5.39
N THR A 12 -16.94 15.08 -4.38
CA THR A 12 -15.89 14.14 -3.94
C THR A 12 -16.47 12.90 -3.27
N SER A 13 -17.51 13.06 -2.45
CA SER A 13 -18.22 11.92 -1.85
C SER A 13 -18.91 11.09 -2.92
N LEU A 14 -19.65 11.70 -3.85
CA LEU A 14 -20.33 11.00 -4.93
C LEU A 14 -19.33 10.24 -5.81
N ALA A 15 -18.22 10.88 -6.22
CA ALA A 15 -17.17 10.23 -6.99
C ALA A 15 -16.57 9.00 -6.26
N THR A 16 -16.31 9.13 -4.95
CA THR A 16 -15.74 8.05 -4.13
C THR A 16 -16.72 6.87 -3.98
N TYR A 17 -18.00 7.18 -3.67
CA TYR A 17 -19.01 6.14 -3.48
C TYR A 17 -19.41 5.46 -4.78
N LEU A 18 -19.45 6.19 -5.91
CA LEU A 18 -19.80 5.62 -7.20
C LEU A 18 -18.79 4.55 -7.65
N SER A 19 -17.49 4.82 -7.48
CA SER A 19 -16.43 3.84 -7.77
C SER A 19 -16.55 2.58 -6.89
N ARG A 20 -16.79 2.77 -5.58
CA ARG A 20 -16.99 1.64 -4.64
C ARG A 20 -18.24 0.83 -4.98
N PHE A 21 -19.34 1.49 -5.34
CA PHE A 21 -20.60 0.84 -5.69
C PHE A 21 -20.47 -0.02 -6.96
N LEU A 22 -19.81 0.49 -7.99
CA LEU A 22 -19.48 -0.26 -9.20
C LEU A 22 -18.62 -1.50 -8.89
N GLY A 23 -17.66 -1.36 -7.96
CA GLY A 23 -16.85 -2.48 -7.48
C GLY A 23 -17.68 -3.60 -6.84
N VAL A 24 -18.66 -3.24 -5.99
CA VAL A 24 -19.55 -4.22 -5.32
C VAL A 24 -20.45 -4.94 -6.32
N ILE A 25 -21.02 -4.22 -7.29
CA ILE A 25 -21.86 -4.82 -8.34
C ILE A 25 -21.04 -5.80 -9.20
N SER A 26 -19.82 -5.40 -9.58
CA SER A 26 -18.91 -6.24 -10.36
C SER A 26 -18.51 -7.51 -9.58
N SER A 27 -18.31 -7.39 -8.27
CA SER A 27 -17.95 -8.52 -7.40
C SER A 27 -19.04 -9.59 -7.29
N LYS A 28 -20.33 -9.26 -7.46
CA LYS A 28 -21.43 -10.25 -7.41
C LYS A 28 -21.53 -11.10 -8.69
N LYS A 29 -21.06 -10.59 -9.83
CA LYS A 29 -21.13 -11.28 -11.14
C LYS A 29 -19.86 -12.03 -11.51
N ILE A 30 -18.74 -11.75 -10.85
CA ILE A 30 -17.44 -12.36 -11.17
C ILE A 30 -17.20 -13.59 -10.30
N ASN A 31 -17.17 -14.76 -10.93
CA ASN A 31 -16.72 -15.98 -10.28
C ASN A 31 -15.20 -15.89 -10.01
N SER A 32 -14.79 -16.10 -8.75
CA SER A 32 -13.40 -16.02 -8.30
C SER A 32 -12.45 -16.99 -9.00
N ASN A 33 -12.96 -18.05 -9.66
CA ASN A 33 -12.17 -19.00 -10.46
C ASN A 33 -12.00 -18.61 -11.94
N SER A 34 -12.55 -17.48 -12.40
CA SER A 34 -12.42 -17.08 -13.81
C SER A 34 -11.00 -16.62 -14.16
N LYS A 35 -10.50 -17.04 -15.34
CA LYS A 35 -9.18 -16.62 -15.88
C LYS A 35 -9.05 -15.09 -15.98
N ILE A 36 -10.14 -14.37 -16.29
CA ILE A 36 -10.13 -12.92 -16.44
C ILE A 36 -9.90 -12.21 -15.10
N PHE A 37 -10.47 -12.74 -14.01
CA PHE A 37 -10.32 -12.17 -12.67
C PHE A 37 -8.89 -12.37 -12.15
N ARG A 38 -8.28 -13.53 -12.43
CA ARG A 38 -6.88 -13.78 -12.10
C ARG A 38 -5.95 -12.82 -12.86
N TRP A 39 -6.21 -12.56 -14.14
CA TRP A 39 -5.45 -11.59 -14.93
C TRP A 39 -5.56 -10.17 -14.36
N PHE A 40 -6.77 -9.73 -14.00
CA PHE A 40 -6.97 -8.44 -13.35
C PHE A 40 -6.23 -8.33 -12.00
N ASN A 41 -6.30 -9.37 -11.17
CA ASN A 41 -5.55 -9.42 -9.92
C ASN A 41 -4.04 -9.33 -10.15
N CYS A 42 -3.49 -10.03 -11.16
CA CYS A 42 -2.08 -9.90 -11.51
C CYS A 42 -1.71 -8.45 -11.86
N ILE A 43 -2.55 -7.74 -12.60
CA ILE A 43 -2.33 -6.32 -12.94
C ILE A 43 -2.35 -5.46 -11.68
N ALA A 44 -3.37 -5.62 -10.83
CA ALA A 44 -3.48 -4.87 -9.59
C ALA A 44 -2.26 -5.07 -8.67
N TYR A 45 -1.83 -6.32 -8.48
CA TYR A 45 -0.64 -6.62 -7.68
C TYR A 45 0.66 -6.12 -8.34
N SER A 46 0.74 -6.13 -9.67
CA SER A 46 1.91 -5.59 -10.39
C SER A 46 2.03 -4.07 -10.23
N ILE A 47 0.91 -3.35 -10.29
CA ILE A 47 0.88 -1.90 -10.05
C ILE A 47 1.30 -1.59 -8.60
N LEU A 48 0.80 -2.37 -7.63
CA LEU A 48 1.17 -2.21 -6.22
C LEU A 48 2.66 -2.48 -6.01
N ALA A 49 3.22 -3.52 -6.65
CA ALA A 49 4.66 -3.80 -6.60
C ALA A 49 5.49 -2.67 -7.23
N ALA A 50 5.08 -2.14 -8.39
CA ALA A 50 5.75 -1.02 -9.04
C ALA A 50 5.72 0.25 -8.18
N LEU A 51 4.59 0.54 -7.52
CA LEU A 51 4.45 1.66 -6.60
C LEU A 51 5.39 1.52 -5.39
N ILE A 52 5.45 0.34 -4.79
CA ILE A 52 6.36 0.07 -3.68
C ILE A 52 7.81 0.25 -4.13
N ALA A 53 8.19 -0.31 -5.28
CA ALA A 53 9.54 -0.15 -5.83
C ALA A 53 9.90 1.34 -6.04
N ARG A 54 8.97 2.14 -6.55
CA ARG A 54 9.15 3.59 -6.68
C ARG A 54 9.41 4.26 -5.34
N ILE A 55 8.64 3.93 -4.29
CA ILE A 55 8.80 4.52 -2.95
C ILE A 55 10.16 4.14 -2.34
N VAL A 56 10.65 2.93 -2.61
CA VAL A 56 11.94 2.46 -2.08
C VAL A 56 13.12 3.14 -2.77
N ILE A 57 13.09 3.27 -4.10
CA ILE A 57 14.18 3.86 -4.89
C ILE A 57 14.15 5.40 -4.82
N PHE A 58 12.97 6.00 -4.95
CA PHE A 58 12.75 7.45 -4.94
C PHE A 58 11.83 7.82 -3.77
N PRO A 59 12.38 7.87 -2.54
CA PRO A 59 11.60 8.20 -1.36
C PRO A 59 11.16 9.67 -1.41
N ALA A 60 10.05 9.97 -0.75
CA ALA A 60 9.58 11.34 -0.55
C ALA A 60 9.30 11.59 0.94
N GLY A 61 9.53 12.82 1.40
CA GLY A 61 9.31 13.21 2.80
C GLY A 61 10.40 12.71 3.76
N ILE A 62 10.02 12.42 5.00
CA ILE A 62 10.91 11.96 6.09
C ILE A 62 11.73 10.70 5.77
N LEU A 63 11.31 9.91 4.78
CA LEU A 63 12.02 8.71 4.35
C LEU A 63 13.24 9.01 3.46
N ASN A 64 13.42 10.27 3.06
CA ASN A 64 14.56 10.73 2.27
C ASN A 64 15.84 10.89 3.12
N GLU A 65 15.69 11.01 4.44
CA GLU A 65 16.82 11.10 5.37
C GLU A 65 17.49 9.72 5.59
N ALA A 66 16.75 8.64 5.36
CA ALA A 66 17.25 7.28 5.52
C ALA A 66 18.04 6.82 4.30
N ASP A 67 19.24 6.26 4.50
CA ASP A 67 20.07 5.72 3.42
C ASP A 67 19.40 4.55 2.67
N LEU A 68 19.70 4.40 1.37
CA LEU A 68 19.12 3.38 0.50
C LEU A 68 19.47 1.96 0.95
N TRP A 69 20.69 1.74 1.45
CA TRP A 69 21.14 0.42 1.90
C TRP A 69 20.38 -0.04 3.15
N ILE A 70 20.14 0.89 4.08
CA ILE A 70 19.37 0.62 5.31
C ILE A 70 17.92 0.24 4.94
N ARG A 71 17.31 0.95 3.98
CA ARG A 71 15.95 0.64 3.50
C ARG A 71 15.86 -0.76 2.89
N LEU A 72 16.77 -1.12 1.99
CA LEU A 72 16.80 -2.46 1.39
C LEU A 72 16.98 -3.56 2.45
N PHE A 73 17.86 -3.34 3.43
CA PHE A 73 18.11 -4.29 4.50
C PHE A 73 16.86 -4.50 5.38
N ILE A 74 16.19 -3.42 5.78
CA ILE A 74 14.96 -3.48 6.60
C ILE A 74 13.82 -4.18 5.86
N ILE A 75 13.68 -3.95 4.55
CA ILE A 75 12.69 -4.64 3.72
C ILE A 75 12.94 -6.15 3.73
N PHE A 76 14.19 -6.58 3.55
CA PHE A 76 14.58 -7.99 3.59
C PHE A 76 14.29 -8.63 4.96
N ILE A 77 14.66 -7.95 6.05
CA ILE A 77 14.37 -8.37 7.43
C ILE A 77 12.84 -8.51 7.65
N SER A 78 12.06 -7.55 7.16
CA SER A 78 10.61 -7.54 7.33
C SER A 78 9.94 -8.70 6.59
N ILE A 79 10.42 -9.03 5.38
CA ILE A 79 9.96 -10.19 4.61
C ILE A 79 10.32 -11.50 5.31
N ALA A 80 11.55 -11.62 5.84
CA ALA A 80 11.98 -12.80 6.57
C ALA A 80 11.11 -13.05 7.82
N ILE A 81 10.84 -12.00 8.59
CA ILE A 81 9.99 -12.07 9.79
C ILE A 81 8.54 -12.38 9.42
N TYR A 82 8.02 -11.80 8.34
CA TYR A 82 6.68 -12.12 7.85
C TYR A 82 6.51 -13.61 7.52
N LEU A 83 7.52 -14.22 6.90
CA LEU A 83 7.52 -15.65 6.58
C LEU A 83 7.56 -16.53 7.84
N VAL A 84 8.39 -16.15 8.83
CA VAL A 84 8.49 -16.89 10.11
C VAL A 84 7.24 -16.72 10.96
N ALA A 85 6.62 -15.53 10.97
CA ALA A 85 5.44 -15.19 11.79
C ALA A 85 4.12 -15.78 11.28
N ARG A 86 4.16 -16.88 10.49
CA ARG A 86 3.00 -17.53 9.87
C ARG A 86 2.04 -16.57 9.15
N LYS A 87 2.58 -15.59 8.41
CA LYS A 87 1.82 -14.58 7.65
C LYS A 87 1.07 -13.56 8.51
N ASN A 88 1.37 -13.43 9.81
CA ASN A 88 0.75 -12.38 10.62
C ASN A 88 1.42 -11.03 10.32
N LEU A 89 0.66 -10.08 9.76
CA LEU A 89 1.18 -8.78 9.28
C LEU A 89 1.62 -7.83 10.41
N VAL A 90 1.19 -8.09 11.65
CA VAL A 90 1.39 -7.19 12.79
C VAL A 90 2.83 -7.21 13.31
N TYR A 91 3.46 -8.39 13.39
CA TYR A 91 4.84 -8.52 13.86
C TYR A 91 5.88 -7.81 12.99
N PRO A 92 5.92 -8.03 11.65
CA PRO A 92 6.89 -7.37 10.79
C PRO A 92 6.68 -5.86 10.73
N THR A 93 5.44 -5.36 10.81
CA THR A 93 5.17 -3.92 10.76
C THR A 93 5.68 -3.19 12.00
N ILE A 94 5.34 -3.67 13.20
CA ILE A 94 5.81 -3.05 14.45
C ILE A 94 7.33 -3.12 14.55
N LEU A 95 7.91 -4.29 14.23
CA LEU A 95 9.36 -4.48 14.30
C LEU A 95 10.09 -3.61 13.26
N SER A 96 9.58 -3.51 12.04
CA SER A 96 10.16 -2.63 11.00
C SER A 96 10.17 -1.16 11.42
N ALA A 97 9.10 -0.68 12.07
CA ALA A 97 9.02 0.70 12.56
C ALA A 97 10.08 0.95 13.64
N ILE A 98 10.19 0.05 14.62
CA ILE A 98 11.19 0.15 15.69
C ILE A 98 12.62 0.11 15.13
N LEU A 99 12.89 -0.80 14.19
CA LEU A 99 14.22 -0.97 13.60
C LEU A 99 14.62 0.24 12.75
N LEU A 100 13.69 0.79 11.96
CA LEU A 100 13.90 2.00 11.17
C LEU A 100 14.16 3.22 12.07
N THR A 101 13.39 3.40 13.14
CA THR A 101 13.59 4.51 14.10
C THR A 101 14.92 4.41 14.83
N LEU A 102 15.32 3.20 15.26
CA LEU A 102 16.61 3.00 15.92
C LEU A 102 17.79 3.22 14.98
N MET A 103 17.73 2.69 13.75
CA MET A 103 18.81 2.82 12.77
C MET A 103 18.94 4.25 12.23
N ASN A 104 17.83 4.97 12.07
CA ASN A 104 17.84 6.37 11.62
C ASN A 104 18.18 7.35 12.76
N GLY A 105 17.99 6.99 14.03
CA GLY A 105 18.36 7.82 15.17
C GLY A 105 19.82 7.68 15.62
N TYR A 106 20.53 6.66 15.12
CA TYR A 106 21.96 6.43 15.41
C TYR A 106 22.91 7.02 14.35
N LEU A 107 22.37 7.50 13.22
CA LEU A 107 23.08 8.20 12.15
C LEU A 107 22.77 9.69 12.22
#